data_AF-A0A246SU78-F1
#
_entry.id   AF-A0A246SU78-F1
#
_cell.length_a   1.000
_cell.length_b   1.000
_cell.length_c   1.000
_cell.angle_alpha   90.00
_cell.angle_beta   90.00
_cell.angle_gamma   90.00
#
_symmetry.space_group_name_H-M   'P 1'
#
loop_
_entity.id
_entity.type
_entity.pdbx_description
1 polymer ?
#
loop_
_entity_poly.entity_id
_entity_poly.type
_entity_poly.pdbx_seq_one_letter_code
_entity_poly.pdbx_strand_id
1 'polypeptide(L)'
;MNSQQLLEALKGDAAPEITNPELRRQVSYERGAAYVAGVADATDGKTWCVEGGVLIHELTDRVFSHLQTLAPETLQQNAAIFVSAALSKSFPCKEK
;
A
#
# COMPACT_ATOMS: atom_id res chain seq x y z
N MET A 1 -6.60 6.51 -6.44
CA MET A 1 -5.31 5.94 -6.88
C MET A 1 -5.57 4.53 -7.39
N ASN A 2 -5.15 4.20 -8.61
CA ASN A 2 -5.15 2.81 -9.07
C ASN A 2 -3.89 2.08 -8.58
N SER A 3 -3.84 0.75 -8.72
CA SER A 3 -2.73 -0.07 -8.23
C SER A 3 -1.39 0.28 -8.88
N GLN A 4 -1.39 0.68 -10.16
CA GLN A 4 -0.19 1.17 -10.86
C GLN A 4 0.39 2.42 -10.20
N GLN A 5 -0.45 3.43 -9.97
CA GLN A 5 -0.06 4.69 -9.33
C GLN A 5 0.43 4.46 -7.90
N LEU A 6 -0.18 3.53 -7.16
CA LEU A 6 0.30 3.18 -5.83
C LEU A 6 1.66 2.49 -5.89
N LEU A 7 1.86 1.57 -6.83
CA LEU A 7 3.15 0.90 -7.03
C LEU A 7 4.26 1.89 -7.41
N GLU A 8 3.97 2.87 -8.27
CA GLU A 8 4.88 3.96 -8.63
C GLU A 8 5.20 4.86 -7.42
N ALA A 9 4.19 5.21 -6.62
CA ALA A 9 4.38 5.98 -5.39
C ALA A 9 5.30 5.26 -4.40
N LEU A 10 5.06 3.97 -4.15
CA LEU A 10 5.91 3.16 -3.25
C LEU A 10 7.33 2.94 -3.80
N LYS A 11 7.54 3.05 -5.13
CA LYS A 11 8.90 3.08 -5.75
C LYS A 11 9.59 4.44 -5.62
N GLY A 12 8.87 5.49 -5.22
CA GLY A 12 9.38 6.85 -5.14
C GLY A 12 9.16 7.69 -6.41
N ASP A 13 8.23 7.32 -7.28
CA ASP A 13 8.03 7.94 -8.60
C ASP A 13 6.58 8.42 -8.83
N ALA A 14 6.05 9.24 -7.91
CA ALA A 14 4.68 9.76 -7.97
C ALA A 14 4.54 11.25 -7.56
N ALA A 15 5.62 12.01 -7.69
CA ALA A 15 5.65 13.45 -7.44
C ALA A 15 6.38 14.20 -8.57
N PRO A 16 5.88 14.15 -9.81
CA PRO A 16 6.55 14.73 -10.98
C PRO A 16 6.76 16.25 -10.85
N GLU A 17 5.95 16.93 -10.04
CA GLU A 17 6.07 18.35 -9.73
C GLU A 17 7.31 18.72 -8.91
N ILE A 18 7.96 17.75 -8.26
CA ILE A 18 9.15 18.00 -7.43
C ILE A 18 10.41 17.80 -8.28
N THR A 19 11.22 18.84 -8.44
CA THR A 19 12.45 18.79 -9.25
C THR A 19 13.61 18.06 -8.56
N ASN A 20 13.78 18.26 -7.25
CA ASN A 20 14.85 17.61 -6.48
C ASN A 20 14.59 16.09 -6.40
N PRO A 21 15.55 15.24 -6.83
CA PRO A 21 15.31 13.80 -6.95
C PRO A 21 15.12 13.09 -5.61
N GLU A 22 15.88 13.47 -4.59
CA GLU A 22 15.74 12.90 -3.24
C GLU A 22 14.41 13.27 -2.60
N LEU A 23 14.03 14.56 -2.70
CA LEU A 23 12.75 15.03 -2.20
C LEU A 23 11.58 14.40 -2.98
N ARG A 24 11.70 14.21 -4.29
CA ARG A 24 10.70 13.52 -5.13
C ARG A 24 10.49 12.10 -4.63
N ARG A 25 11.58 11.35 -4.40
CA ARG A 25 11.53 9.98 -3.90
C ARG A 25 10.83 9.92 -2.56
N GLN A 26 11.23 10.76 -1.62
CA GLN A 26 10.67 10.81 -0.27
C GLN A 26 9.17 11.11 -0.29
N VAL A 27 8.77 12.22 -0.93
CA VAL A 27 7.35 12.63 -0.97
C VAL A 27 6.48 11.62 -1.71
N SER A 28 7.00 11.01 -2.78
CA SER A 28 6.28 9.95 -3.49
C SER A 28 6.01 8.74 -2.60
N TYR A 29 7.03 8.28 -1.88
CA TYR A 29 6.89 7.17 -0.94
C TYR A 29 5.90 7.51 0.19
N GLU A 30 6.01 8.71 0.78
CA GLU A 30 5.11 9.17 1.84
C GLU A 30 3.65 9.22 1.37
N ARG A 31 3.38 9.64 0.12
CA ARG A 31 2.03 9.57 -0.48
C ARG A 31 1.51 8.15 -0.58
N GLY A 32 2.35 7.22 -1.05
CA GLY A 32 1.99 5.81 -1.14
C GLY A 32 1.72 5.19 0.24
N ALA A 33 2.60 5.45 1.20
CA ALA A 33 2.48 4.98 2.58
C ALA A 33 1.22 5.53 3.27
N ALA A 34 0.92 6.82 3.09
CA ALA A 34 -0.29 7.44 3.62
C ALA A 34 -1.57 6.84 3.00
N TYR A 35 -1.55 6.53 1.70
CA TYR A 35 -2.67 5.82 1.06
C TYR A 35 -2.89 4.43 1.67
N VAL A 36 -1.81 3.66 1.88
CA VAL A 36 -1.88 2.36 2.54
C VAL A 36 -2.42 2.49 3.96
N ALA A 37 -1.94 3.46 4.74
CA ALA A 37 -2.43 3.73 6.09
C ALA A 37 -3.93 4.04 6.12
N GLY A 38 -4.43 4.89 5.21
CA GLY A 38 -5.86 5.20 5.14
C GLY A 38 -6.75 4.00 4.81
N VAL A 39 -6.29 3.08 3.94
CA VAL A 39 -7.01 1.83 3.67
C VAL A 39 -6.93 0.88 4.87
N ALA A 40 -5.75 0.79 5.49
CA ALA A 40 -5.51 -0.01 6.69
C ALA A 40 -6.47 0.41 7.81
N ASP A 41 -6.51 1.69 8.17
CA ASP A 41 -7.41 2.23 9.19
C ASP A 41 -8.89 1.94 8.91
N ALA A 42 -9.30 1.96 7.63
CA ALA A 42 -10.68 1.70 7.24
C ALA A 42 -11.10 0.22 7.36
N THR A 43 -10.13 -0.70 7.31
CA THR A 43 -10.36 -2.15 7.13
C THR A 43 -9.84 -3.02 8.28
N ASP A 44 -9.00 -2.47 9.15
CA ASP A 44 -8.52 -3.13 10.36
C ASP A 44 -9.68 -3.56 11.27
N GLY A 45 -9.51 -4.72 11.90
CA GLY A 45 -10.51 -5.38 12.74
C GLY A 45 -11.72 -5.95 11.98
N LYS A 46 -11.80 -5.79 10.65
CA LYS A 46 -12.91 -6.31 9.82
C LYS A 46 -12.48 -7.46 8.94
N THR A 47 -11.48 -7.24 8.10
CA THR A 47 -11.02 -8.22 7.10
C THR A 47 -9.59 -8.70 7.36
N TRP A 48 -8.89 -8.04 8.28
CA TRP A 48 -7.53 -8.33 8.73
C TRP A 48 -7.35 -7.69 10.11
N CYS A 49 -6.41 -8.17 10.90
CA CYS A 49 -6.21 -7.71 12.26
C CYS A 49 -4.72 -7.62 12.60
N VAL A 50 -4.31 -6.52 13.21
CA VAL A 50 -2.96 -6.39 13.78
C VAL A 50 -2.96 -6.89 15.22
N GLU A 51 -2.27 -8.00 15.47
CA GLU A 51 -1.89 -8.36 16.83
C GLU A 51 -0.52 -7.74 17.16
N GLY A 52 -0.48 -6.78 18.09
CA GLY A 52 0.76 -6.43 18.78
C GLY A 52 1.74 -5.52 18.05
N GLY A 53 1.27 -4.50 17.32
CA GLY A 53 2.12 -3.36 16.96
C GLY A 53 2.88 -3.46 15.63
N VAL A 54 2.22 -3.94 14.58
CA VAL A 54 2.75 -3.89 13.20
C VAL A 54 3.05 -2.44 12.82
N LEU A 55 4.27 -2.18 12.36
CA LEU A 55 4.70 -0.85 11.95
C LEU A 55 4.20 -0.53 10.54
N ILE A 56 3.95 0.75 10.24
CA ILE A 56 3.46 1.19 8.92
C ILE A 56 4.33 0.66 7.77
N HIS A 57 5.65 0.62 7.95
CA HIS A 57 6.55 0.11 6.91
C HIS A 57 6.31 -1.36 6.58
N GLU A 58 5.94 -2.18 7.57
CA GLU A 58 5.59 -3.59 7.34
C GLU A 58 4.32 -3.70 6.48
N LEU A 59 3.31 -2.86 6.72
CA LEU A 59 2.11 -2.82 5.89
C LEU A 59 2.45 -2.45 4.45
N THR A 60 3.27 -1.41 4.25
CA THR A 60 3.69 -0.98 2.91
C THR A 60 4.50 -2.04 2.19
N ASP A 61 5.34 -2.80 2.90
CA ASP A 61 6.16 -3.87 2.31
C ASP A 61 5.31 -5.03 1.81
N ARG A 62 4.29 -5.44 2.60
CA ARG A 62 3.35 -6.51 2.19
C ARG A 62 2.51 -6.07 0.99
N VAL A 63 2.04 -4.83 0.99
CA VAL A 63 1.29 -4.25 -0.14
C VAL A 63 2.17 -4.19 -1.38
N PHE A 64 3.37 -3.62 -1.28
CA PHE A 64 4.29 -3.49 -2.40
C PHE A 64 4.61 -4.84 -3.05
N SER A 65 4.95 -5.83 -2.22
CA SER A 65 5.24 -7.20 -2.67
C SER A 65 4.03 -7.82 -3.39
N HIS A 66 2.80 -7.58 -2.90
CA HIS A 66 1.60 -8.07 -3.57
C HIS A 66 1.37 -7.38 -4.91
N LEU A 67 1.47 -6.05 -4.98
CA LEU A 67 1.25 -5.28 -6.20
C LEU A 67 2.22 -5.68 -7.33
N GLN A 68 3.46 -6.02 -7.00
CA GLN A 68 4.44 -6.51 -7.98
C GLN A 68 4.06 -7.82 -8.66
N THR A 69 3.16 -8.61 -8.06
CA THR A 69 2.71 -9.90 -8.61
C THR A 69 1.44 -9.80 -9.46
N LEU A 70 0.82 -8.62 -9.52
CA LEU A 70 -0.42 -8.42 -10.26
C LEU A 70 -0.16 -8.35 -11.76
N ALA A 71 -1.11 -8.89 -12.54
CA ALA A 71 -1.07 -8.74 -13.99
C ALA A 71 -1.29 -7.27 -14.40
N PRO A 72 -0.70 -6.79 -15.51
CA PRO A 72 -0.76 -5.39 -15.92
C PRO A 72 -2.18 -4.81 -16.02
N GLU A 73 -3.14 -5.59 -16.53
CA GLU A 73 -4.55 -5.22 -16.62
C GLU A 73 -5.19 -5.03 -15.24
N THR A 74 -4.72 -5.78 -14.25
CA THR A 74 -5.19 -5.69 -12.86
C THR A 74 -4.66 -4.42 -12.19
N LEU A 75 -3.49 -3.93 -12.60
CA LEU A 75 -2.90 -2.72 -12.05
C LEU A 75 -3.72 -1.44 -12.34
N GLN A 76 -4.61 -1.48 -13.33
CA GLN A 76 -5.50 -0.36 -13.66
C GLN A 76 -6.70 -0.22 -12.71
N GLN A 77 -6.95 -1.24 -11.88
CA GLN A 77 -8.06 -1.24 -10.93
C GLN A 77 -7.75 -0.42 -9.66
N ASN A 78 -8.79 -0.12 -8.88
CA ASN A 78 -8.66 0.63 -7.64
C ASN A 78 -7.70 -0.07 -6.66
N ALA A 79 -6.67 0.65 -6.20
CA ALA A 79 -5.65 0.10 -5.33
C ALA A 79 -6.18 -0.40 -3.98
N ALA A 80 -7.26 0.18 -3.46
CA ALA A 80 -7.80 -0.19 -2.15
C ALA A 80 -8.23 -1.67 -2.09
N ILE A 81 -8.67 -2.24 -3.21
CA ILE A 81 -9.05 -3.65 -3.32
C ILE A 81 -7.82 -4.54 -3.03
N PHE A 82 -6.70 -4.23 -3.67
CA PHE A 82 -5.48 -5.03 -3.58
C PHE A 82 -4.68 -4.76 -2.31
N VAL A 83 -4.74 -3.53 -1.79
CA VAL A 83 -4.22 -3.23 -0.44
C VAL A 83 -4.95 -4.08 0.59
N SER A 84 -6.28 -4.05 0.60
CA SER A 84 -7.08 -4.85 1.54
C SER A 84 -6.79 -6.35 1.39
N ALA A 85 -6.72 -6.85 0.16
CA ALA A 85 -6.38 -8.25 -0.11
C ALA A 85 -4.97 -8.65 0.38
N ALA A 86 -3.98 -7.77 0.18
CA ALA A 86 -2.62 -8.00 0.67
C ALA A 86 -2.57 -8.07 2.20
N LEU A 87 -3.28 -7.17 2.87
CA LEU A 87 -3.34 -7.11 4.33
C LEU A 87 -4.10 -8.31 4.91
N SER A 88 -5.26 -8.66 4.36
CA SER A 88 -6.00 -9.87 4.74
C SER A 88 -5.19 -11.16 4.57
N LYS A 89 -4.40 -11.26 3.50
CA LYS A 89 -3.52 -12.41 3.28
C LYS A 89 -2.35 -12.46 4.28
N SER A 90 -1.80 -11.30 4.63
CA SER A 90 -0.58 -11.21 5.45
C SER A 90 -0.85 -11.26 6.94
N PHE A 91 -2.02 -10.76 7.35
CA PHE A 91 -2.40 -10.53 8.75
C PHE A 91 -3.87 -10.95 8.97
N PRO A 92 -4.21 -12.23 8.72
CA PRO A 92 -5.58 -12.69 8.91
C PRO A 92 -6.00 -12.50 10.37
N CYS A 93 -7.25 -12.07 10.60
CA CYS A 93 -7.83 -12.10 11.93
C CYS A 93 -7.89 -13.54 12.44
N LYS A 94 -7.53 -13.75 13.71
CA LYS A 94 -7.79 -15.03 14.36
C LYS A 94 -9.28 -15.23 14.49
N GLU A 95 -9.73 -16.46 14.25
CA GLU A 95 -11.07 -16.87 14.64
C GLU A 95 -11.19 -16.78 16.16
N LYS A 96 -12.31 -16.25 16.64
CA LYS A 96 -12.61 -16.18 18.08
C LYS A 96 -12.91 -17.55 18.66
#